data_AF-A0A3B9BNI8-F1
#
_entry.id   AF-A0A3B9BNI8-F1
#
_cell.length_a   1.000
_cell.length_b   1.000
_cell.length_c   1.000
_cell.angle_alpha   90.00
_cell.angle_beta   90.00
_cell.angle_gamma   90.00
#
_symmetry.space_group_name_H-M   'P 1'
#
loop_
_entity.id
_entity.type
_entity.pdbx_description
1 polymer ?
#
loop_
_entity_poly.entity_id
_entity_poly.type
_entity_poly.pdbx_seq_one_letter_code
_entity_poly.pdbx_strand_id
1 'polypeptide(L)'
;YIKPALEEINYFMRDWRQNVTHNMDRRNIDLMAAALKILETEEPFLVLSGYRTSRTNKLLRSRSRRVARQSYHVKGMAADLRLGSRSVNQIANAGISCNAGGVGRYHGSNFVHFDCGPVRSWRG
;
A
#
# COMPACT_ATOMS: atom_id res chain seq x y z
N TYR A 1 -6.46 6.73 17.34
CA TYR A 1 -6.04 7.56 16.18
C TYR A 1 -6.22 9.03 16.50
N ILE A 2 -5.25 9.87 16.13
CA ILE A 2 -5.33 11.33 16.20
C ILE A 2 -5.89 11.84 14.86
N LYS A 3 -6.98 12.60 14.89
CA LYS A 3 -7.70 12.99 13.65
C LYS A 3 -6.84 13.85 12.71
N PRO A 4 -6.15 14.91 13.16
CA PRO A 4 -5.24 15.67 12.30
C PRO A 4 -4.17 14.81 11.62
N ALA A 5 -3.56 13.87 12.35
CA ALA A 5 -2.55 12.96 11.78
C ALA A 5 -3.14 12.05 10.68
N LEU A 6 -4.40 11.62 10.82
CA LEU A 6 -5.08 10.87 9.77
C LEU A 6 -5.32 11.74 8.52
N GLU A 7 -5.61 13.02 8.68
CA GLU A 7 -5.80 13.93 7.55
C GLU A 7 -4.50 14.16 6.78
N GLU A 8 -3.38 14.29 7.50
CA GLU A 8 -2.04 14.34 6.91
C GLU A 8 -1.70 13.05 6.15
N ILE A 9 -1.98 11.88 6.74
CA ILE A 9 -1.80 10.59 6.07
C ILE A 9 -2.67 10.50 4.82
N ASN A 10 -3.95 10.92 4.88
CA ASN A 10 -4.85 10.92 3.72
C ASN A 10 -4.33 11.82 2.60
N TYR A 11 -3.76 12.97 2.95
CA TYR A 11 -3.16 13.88 1.98
C TYR A 11 -1.87 13.31 1.39
N PHE A 12 -1.01 12.69 2.21
CA PHE A 12 0.21 12.04 1.76
C PHE A 12 -0.09 10.85 0.82
N MET A 13 -1.08 10.03 1.18
CA MET A 13 -1.51 8.84 0.44
C MET A 13 -2.45 9.15 -0.72
N ARG A 14 -2.74 10.42 -1.00
CA ARG A 14 -3.70 10.83 -2.03
C ARG A 14 -3.31 10.34 -3.42
N ASP A 15 -4.27 10.38 -4.33
CA ASP A 15 -3.96 10.24 -5.74
C ASP A 15 -3.24 11.50 -6.23
N TRP A 16 -1.90 11.47 -6.17
CA TRP A 16 -1.07 12.63 -6.50
C TRP A 16 -1.22 13.09 -7.96
N ARG A 17 -1.62 12.19 -8.88
CA ARG A 17 -1.81 12.54 -10.31
C ARG A 17 -3.03 13.40 -10.54
N GLN A 18 -4.01 13.33 -9.64
CA GLN A 18 -5.25 14.11 -9.72
C GLN A 18 -5.39 15.07 -8.54
N ASN A 19 -4.45 15.04 -7.59
CA ASN A 19 -4.49 15.78 -6.33
C ASN A 19 -5.77 15.53 -5.51
N VAL A 20 -6.30 14.29 -5.55
CA VAL A 20 -7.56 13.93 -4.87
C VAL A 20 -7.27 13.07 -3.65
N THR A 21 -7.69 13.55 -2.48
CA THR A 21 -7.61 12.82 -1.21
C THR A 21 -8.76 11.83 -1.05
N HIS A 22 -8.54 10.83 -0.20
CA HIS A 22 -9.56 9.89 0.24
C HIS A 22 -9.21 9.44 1.65
N ASN A 23 -10.21 9.04 2.43
CA ASN A 23 -9.95 8.46 3.73
C ASN A 23 -9.28 7.10 3.55
N MET A 24 -8.04 6.99 3.98
CA MET A 24 -7.35 5.71 4.04
C MET A 24 -7.97 4.85 5.14
N ASP A 25 -8.19 3.58 4.83
CA ASP A 25 -8.68 2.62 5.81
C ASP A 25 -7.61 2.40 6.88
N ARG A 26 -8.01 2.64 8.14
CA ARG A 26 -7.14 2.53 9.31
C ARG A 26 -6.44 1.17 9.40
N ARG A 27 -7.10 0.09 8.98
CA ARG A 27 -6.49 -1.25 9.00
C ARG A 27 -5.29 -1.37 8.07
N ASN A 28 -5.25 -0.61 6.97
CA ASN A 28 -4.08 -0.56 6.11
C ASN A 28 -2.92 0.19 6.80
N ILE A 29 -3.23 1.26 7.53
CA ILE A 29 -2.25 2.00 8.35
C ILE A 29 -1.70 1.09 9.46
N ASP A 30 -2.57 0.38 10.17
CA ASP A 30 -2.18 -0.58 11.22
C ASP A 30 -1.27 -1.69 10.66
N LEU A 31 -1.60 -2.26 9.49
CA LEU A 31 -0.77 -3.26 8.83
C LEU A 31 0.62 -2.72 8.47
N MET A 32 0.70 -1.51 7.93
CA MET A 32 1.99 -0.87 7.62
C MET A 32 2.83 -0.64 8.88
N ALA A 33 2.22 -0.10 9.94
CA ALA A 33 2.91 0.15 11.21
C ALA A 33 3.38 -1.15 11.87
N ALA A 34 2.55 -2.19 11.89
CA ALA A 34 2.89 -3.49 12.43
C ALA A 34 4.03 -4.16 11.65
N ALA A 35 3.98 -4.13 10.31
CA ALA A 35 5.03 -4.65 9.47
C ALA A 35 6.37 -3.91 9.70
N LEU A 36 6.35 -2.58 9.84
CA LEU A 36 7.55 -1.79 10.12
C LEU A 36 8.17 -2.17 11.47
N LYS A 37 7.34 -2.38 12.50
CA LYS A 37 7.79 -2.84 13.81
C LYS A 37 8.48 -4.21 13.74
N ILE A 38 7.95 -5.15 12.95
CA ILE A 38 8.55 -6.49 12.75
C ILE A 38 9.88 -6.43 11.98
N LEU A 39 10.04 -5.44 11.09
CA LEU A 39 11.27 -5.24 10.32
C LEU A 39 12.42 -4.62 11.13
N GLU A 40 12.12 -4.20 12.36
CA GLU A 40 13.06 -3.63 13.33
C GLU A 40 13.94 -2.56 12.68
N THR A 41 13.29 -1.56 12.08
CA THR A 41 13.95 -0.45 11.40
C THR A 41 13.25 0.86 11.69
N GLU A 42 14.04 1.93 11.71
CA GLU A 42 13.56 3.32 11.78
C GLU A 42 13.43 3.96 10.40
N GLU A 43 13.82 3.25 9.33
CA GLU A 43 13.66 3.75 7.96
C GLU A 43 12.17 3.89 7.62
N PRO A 44 11.69 5.08 7.22
CA PRO A 44 10.30 5.23 6.82
C PRO A 44 10.03 4.53 5.49
N PHE A 45 8.82 3.97 5.33
CA PHE A 45 8.39 3.46 4.03
C PHE A 45 8.44 4.56 2.97
N LEU A 46 9.02 4.22 1.81
CA LEU A 46 8.77 4.95 0.58
C LEU A 46 7.44 4.47 0.01
N VAL A 47 6.46 5.37 -0.08
CA VAL A 47 5.15 5.09 -0.68
C VAL A 47 5.20 5.39 -2.18
N LEU A 48 5.00 4.35 -2.99
CA LEU A 48 4.92 4.48 -4.45
C LEU A 48 3.49 4.83 -4.89
N SER A 49 2.49 4.33 -4.18
CA SER A 49 1.09 4.57 -4.48
C SER A 49 0.21 4.31 -3.25
N GLY A 50 -0.59 5.30 -2.86
CA GLY A 50 -1.70 5.13 -1.93
C GLY A 50 -3.03 5.01 -2.67
N TYR A 51 -4.00 5.85 -2.30
CA TYR A 51 -5.29 5.97 -2.98
C TYR A 51 -5.13 6.27 -4.48
N ARG A 52 -6.02 5.70 -5.29
CA ARG A 52 -6.13 5.98 -6.72
C ARG A 52 -7.57 6.35 -7.05
N THR A 53 -7.79 7.47 -7.72
CA THR A 53 -9.09 7.74 -8.33
C THR A 53 -9.43 6.67 -9.37
N SER A 54 -10.73 6.48 -9.64
CA SER A 54 -11.17 5.61 -10.74
C SER A 54 -10.54 6.00 -12.08
N ARG A 55 -10.30 7.29 -12.31
CA ARG A 55 -9.62 7.80 -13.52
C ARG A 55 -8.16 7.35 -13.58
N THR A 56 -7.39 7.53 -12.51
CA THR A 56 -6.00 7.05 -12.44
C THR A 56 -5.92 5.53 -12.57
N ASN A 57 -6.81 4.78 -11.91
CA ASN A 57 -6.81 3.32 -12.02
C ASN A 57 -7.06 2.88 -13.47
N LYS A 58 -8.03 3.49 -14.17
CA LYS A 58 -8.27 3.23 -15.60
C LYS A 58 -7.05 3.57 -16.47
N LEU A 59 -6.41 4.71 -16.22
CA LEU A 59 -5.20 5.14 -16.93
C LEU A 59 -4.02 4.16 -16.74
N LEU A 60 -3.79 3.69 -15.52
CA LEU A 60 -2.73 2.72 -15.26
C LEU A 60 -3.05 1.35 -15.90
N ARG A 61 -4.33 0.96 -15.90
CA ARG A 61 -4.81 -0.26 -16.57
C ARG A 61 -4.64 -0.24 -18.08
N SER A 62 -4.83 0.90 -18.74
CA SER A 62 -4.62 0.98 -20.20
C SER A 62 -3.15 0.81 -20.58
N ARG A 63 -2.23 1.08 -19.65
CA ARG A 63 -0.78 0.95 -19.84
C ARG A 63 -0.21 -0.38 -19.35
N SER A 64 -0.93 -1.10 -18.48
CA SER A 64 -0.44 -2.36 -17.92
C SER A 64 -1.59 -3.30 -17.52
N ARG A 65 -1.46 -4.57 -17.90
CA ARG A 65 -2.38 -5.64 -17.49
C ARG A 65 -2.23 -6.04 -16.01
N ARG A 66 -1.20 -5.55 -15.31
CA ARG A 66 -0.93 -5.87 -13.90
C ARG A 66 -1.82 -5.09 -12.91
N VAL A 67 -2.61 -4.15 -13.40
CA VAL A 67 -3.48 -3.32 -12.56
C VAL A 67 -4.90 -3.89 -12.54
N ALA A 68 -5.38 -4.24 -11.34
CA ALA A 68 -6.70 -4.85 -11.16
C ALA A 68 -7.85 -3.87 -11.47
N ARG A 69 -8.95 -4.40 -12.06
CA ARG A 69 -10.18 -3.63 -12.31
C ARG A 69 -10.82 -3.15 -11.01
N GLN A 70 -10.86 -4.03 -10.00
CA GLN A 70 -11.41 -3.77 -8.67
C GLN A 70 -10.27 -3.63 -7.65
N SER A 71 -9.37 -2.67 -7.86
CA SER A 71 -8.22 -2.46 -6.98
C SER A 71 -8.63 -1.86 -5.63
N TYR A 72 -8.05 -2.37 -4.54
CA TYR A 72 -8.21 -1.80 -3.19
C TYR A 72 -7.62 -0.38 -3.06
N HIS A 73 -6.72 0.05 -3.95
CA HIS A 73 -6.28 1.45 -4.00
C HIS A 73 -7.43 2.42 -4.26
N VAL A 74 -8.45 2.00 -5.04
CA VAL A 74 -9.62 2.86 -5.34
C VAL A 74 -10.57 2.98 -4.14
N LYS A 75 -10.40 2.11 -3.14
CA LYS A 75 -11.17 2.13 -1.90
C LYS A 75 -10.41 2.77 -0.73
N GLY A 76 -9.19 3.28 -0.96
CA GLY A 76 -8.30 3.74 0.12
C GLY A 76 -7.85 2.62 1.05
N MET A 77 -7.88 1.37 0.58
CA MET A 77 -7.61 0.18 1.41
C MET A 77 -6.23 -0.43 1.12
N ALA A 78 -5.39 0.21 0.29
CA ALA A 78 -4.12 -0.35 -0.12
C ALA A 78 -3.02 0.67 -0.34
N ALA A 79 -1.78 0.19 -0.22
CA ALA A 79 -0.56 0.93 -0.43
C ALA A 79 0.49 0.06 -1.13
N ASP A 80 1.25 0.67 -2.05
CA ASP A 80 2.45 0.09 -2.66
C ASP A 80 3.67 0.74 -1.99
N LEU A 81 4.54 -0.08 -1.40
CA LEU A 81 5.57 0.34 -0.45
C LEU A 81 6.92 -0.30 -0.77
N ARG A 82 8.01 0.37 -0.37
CA ARG A 82 9.35 -0.23 -0.31
C ARG A 82 10.20 0.40 0.79
N LEU A 83 11.28 -0.29 1.13
CA LEU A 83 12.39 0.23 1.92
C LEU A 83 13.68 0.06 1.11
N GLY A 84 14.65 0.94 1.31
CA GLY A 84 16.00 0.82 0.78
C GLY A 84 16.82 -0.24 1.52
N SER A 85 16.62 -0.37 2.83
CA SER A 85 17.39 -1.30 3.69
C SER A 85 16.84 -2.74 3.73
N ARG A 86 15.69 -3.02 3.10
CA ARG A 86 15.02 -4.33 3.14
C ARG A 86 14.56 -4.78 1.77
N SER A 87 14.77 -6.06 1.48
CA SER A 87 14.27 -6.70 0.26
C SER A 87 12.74 -6.81 0.24
N VAL A 88 12.17 -6.95 -0.97
CA VAL A 88 10.74 -7.24 -1.16
C VAL A 88 10.27 -8.45 -0.33
N ASN A 89 11.11 -9.48 -0.20
CA ASN A 89 10.76 -10.66 0.59
C ASN A 89 10.72 -10.37 2.09
N GLN A 90 11.68 -9.62 2.62
CA GLN A 90 11.66 -9.24 4.04
C GLN A 90 10.40 -8.42 4.36
N ILE A 91 10.11 -7.40 3.56
CA ILE A 91 8.92 -6.55 3.74
C ILE A 91 7.64 -7.38 3.63
N ALA A 92 7.51 -8.21 2.61
CA ALA A 92 6.32 -9.03 2.41
C ALA A 92 6.13 -10.06 3.53
N ASN A 93 7.20 -10.69 4.02
CA ASN A 93 7.11 -11.65 5.10
C ASN A 93 6.66 -10.99 6.41
N ALA A 94 7.12 -9.77 6.71
CA ALA A 94 6.64 -8.99 7.84
C ALA A 94 5.15 -8.62 7.72
N GLY A 95 4.69 -8.26 6.52
CA GLY A 95 3.26 -8.03 6.28
C GLY A 95 2.41 -9.30 6.42
N ILE A 96 2.91 -10.44 5.95
CA ILE A 96 2.20 -11.73 6.03
C ILE A 96 2.08 -12.21 7.47
N SER A 97 3.13 -12.05 8.29
CA SER A 97 3.09 -12.45 9.70
C SER A 97 2.09 -11.64 10.52
N CYS A 98 1.69 -10.45 10.05
CA CYS A 98 0.62 -9.67 10.69
C CYS A 98 -0.77 -10.30 10.51
N ASN A 99 -0.97 -11.18 9.51
CA ASN A 99 -2.24 -11.86 9.23
C ASN A 99 -3.47 -10.93 9.16
N ALA A 100 -3.27 -9.68 8.68
CA ALA A 100 -4.27 -8.61 8.76
C ALA A 100 -4.74 -8.10 7.38
N GLY A 101 -4.34 -8.75 6.29
CA GLY A 101 -4.66 -8.29 4.96
C GLY A 101 -3.96 -9.01 3.81
N GLY A 102 -4.13 -8.48 2.60
CA GLY A 102 -3.49 -8.97 1.38
C GLY A 102 -2.05 -8.46 1.22
N VAL A 103 -1.14 -9.35 0.81
CA VAL A 103 0.28 -9.03 0.58
C VAL A 103 0.76 -9.49 -0.80
N GLY A 104 1.10 -8.55 -1.68
CA GLY A 104 1.63 -8.83 -3.02
C GLY A 104 3.12 -8.55 -3.16
N ARG A 105 3.87 -9.48 -3.76
CA ARG A 105 5.31 -9.32 -4.05
C ARG A 105 5.53 -8.91 -5.51
N TYR A 106 6.22 -7.79 -5.73
CA TYR A 106 6.55 -7.28 -7.07
C TYR A 106 8.06 -7.09 -7.23
N HIS A 107 8.79 -8.18 -7.45
CA HIS A 107 10.26 -8.14 -7.54
C HIS A 107 10.75 -7.29 -8.72
N GLY A 108 10.17 -7.46 -9.91
CA GLY A 108 10.58 -6.73 -11.10
C GLY A 108 10.34 -5.21 -11.03
N SER A 109 9.49 -4.76 -10.11
CA SER A 109 9.21 -3.33 -9.89
C SER A 109 9.68 -2.84 -8.51
N ASN A 110 10.36 -3.71 -7.75
CA ASN A 110 10.93 -3.46 -6.43
C ASN A 110 9.96 -2.81 -5.41
N PHE A 111 8.79 -3.43 -5.20
CA PHE A 111 7.86 -3.01 -4.15
C PHE A 111 7.01 -4.18 -3.60
N VAL A 112 6.36 -3.92 -2.47
CA VAL A 112 5.34 -4.77 -1.87
C VAL A 112 4.00 -4.04 -1.87
N HIS A 113 2.93 -4.76 -2.19
CA HIS A 113 1.56 -4.28 -2.05
C HIS A 113 0.98 -4.77 -0.73
N PHE A 114 0.45 -3.86 0.08
CA PHE A 114 -0.35 -4.18 1.26
C PHE A 114 -1.77 -3.67 1.08
N ASP A 115 -2.77 -4.52 1.34
CA ASP A 115 -4.18 -4.13 1.44
C ASP A 115 -4.85 -4.70 2.69
N CYS A 116 -5.92 -4.06 3.17
CA CYS A 116 -6.73 -4.55 4.29
C CYS A 116 -7.99 -5.33 3.86
N GLY A 117 -7.93 -6.00 2.70
CA GLY A 117 -8.92 -6.98 2.26
C GLY A 117 -8.71 -8.37 2.92
N PRO A 118 -9.25 -9.45 2.34
CA PRO A 118 -9.04 -10.81 2.85
C PRO A 118 -7.56 -11.19 2.91
N VAL A 119 -7.17 -11.93 3.95
CA VAL A 119 -5.82 -12.47 4.11
C VAL A 119 -5.48 -13.35 2.90
N ARG A 120 -4.44 -12.96 2.17
CA ARG A 120 -3.92 -13.69 1.02
C ARG A 120 -2.53 -13.17 0.67
N SER A 121 -1.74 -13.97 -0.04
CA SER A 121 -0.52 -13.47 -0.64
C SER A 121 -0.36 -13.93 -2.09
N TRP A 122 0.33 -13.11 -2.90
CA TRP A 122 0.54 -13.40 -4.32
C TRP A 122 1.87 -12.84 -4.82
N ARG A 123 2.20 -13.18 -6.07
CA ARG A 123 3.32 -12.64 -6.83
C ARG A 123 2.75 -11.95 -8.08
N GLY A 124 3.25 -10.76 -8.41
CA GLY A 124 2.76 -9.95 -9.55
C GLY A 124 3.85 -9.46 -10.48
#